data_AF-A0A136LGT9-F1
#
_entry.id   AF-A0A136LGT9-F1
#
_cell.length_a   1.000
_cell.length_b   1.000
_cell.length_c   1.000
_cell.angle_alpha   90.00
_cell.angle_beta   90.00
_cell.angle_gamma   90.00
#
_symmetry.space_group_name_H-M   'P 1'
#
loop_
_entity.id
_entity.type
_entity.pdbx_description
1 polymer ?
#
loop_
_entity_poly.entity_id
_entity_poly.type
_entity_poly.pdbx_seq_one_letter_code
_entity_poly.pdbx_strand_id
1 'polypeptide(L)'
;MVSSGITYATDLYGDPSLPRVAQIVTFADEIKPSDQSPWAYMGIVSVPKSQLTTALSKLMEAREAEQYHHELSWSDIDKRAKTKSNVAQRWLHTLTHDSDLWQFSILAVDSSKLCQDWFGTGKGEQAKNAYRRFYRANLAHHVGMAHRSHDEVHLSKCFHDCEGNLEADELFDTYPLERVKERLLTVKCIEKRVRFVNSDHAKEPVHPKASHFIQLCDVLMGAVRFVHEEIGSNPCRREAVKPIVPLVERLNDPKRHRNVNSRFAHVGRASLGFFPSRALNAEELEDPLARANSTIFRDRPLKLLTRSAGQEVLF
;
A
#
# COMPACT_ATOMS: atom_id res chain seq x y z
N MET A 1 -7.63 -35.77 11.43
CA MET A 1 -6.80 -34.99 10.50
C MET A 1 -7.48 -35.01 9.15
N VAL A 2 -8.20 -33.95 8.80
CA VAL A 2 -8.79 -33.80 7.46
C VAL A 2 -7.74 -33.12 6.61
N SER A 3 -7.07 -33.88 5.74
CA SER A 3 -6.24 -33.33 4.68
C SER A 3 -7.16 -32.60 3.72
N SER A 4 -7.30 -31.28 3.86
CA SER A 4 -7.91 -30.45 2.84
C SER A 4 -6.91 -30.33 1.68
N GLY A 5 -6.87 -31.36 0.84
CA GLY A 5 -6.11 -31.32 -0.40
C GLY A 5 -6.63 -30.19 -1.28
N ILE A 6 -5.74 -29.33 -1.76
CA ILE A 6 -6.06 -28.35 -2.79
C ILE A 6 -6.35 -29.15 -4.06
N THR A 7 -7.60 -29.11 -4.53
CA THR A 7 -7.99 -29.77 -5.79
C THR A 7 -7.50 -28.91 -6.96
N TYR A 8 -6.51 -29.40 -7.71
CA TYR A 8 -6.03 -28.73 -8.92
C TYR A 8 -7.02 -28.94 -10.07
N ALA A 9 -7.10 -27.96 -10.98
CA ALA A 9 -7.84 -28.15 -12.23
C ALA A 9 -7.18 -29.27 -13.05
N THR A 10 -7.96 -30.11 -13.69
CA THR A 10 -7.48 -31.09 -14.67
C THR A 10 -7.50 -30.46 -16.07
N ASP A 11 -6.53 -30.79 -16.91
CA ASP A 11 -6.55 -30.40 -18.31
C ASP A 11 -7.59 -31.22 -19.11
N LEU A 12 -7.64 -30.99 -20.43
CA LEU A 12 -8.56 -31.68 -21.35
C LEU A 12 -8.36 -33.21 -21.39
N TYR A 13 -7.25 -33.73 -20.87
CA TYR A 13 -6.90 -35.14 -20.85
C TYR A 13 -7.06 -35.80 -19.47
N GLY A 14 -7.50 -35.02 -18.46
CA GLY A 14 -7.63 -35.51 -17.09
C GLY A 14 -6.32 -35.46 -16.29
N ASP A 15 -5.26 -34.90 -16.87
CA ASP A 15 -3.99 -34.72 -16.17
C ASP A 15 -4.07 -33.51 -15.25
N PRO A 16 -3.47 -33.56 -14.04
CA PRO A 16 -3.43 -32.40 -13.15
C PRO A 16 -2.71 -31.24 -13.85
N SER A 17 -3.42 -30.13 -14.09
CA SER A 17 -2.77 -28.92 -14.58
C SER A 17 -1.79 -28.41 -13.51
N LEU A 18 -0.59 -28.00 -13.94
CA LEU A 18 0.36 -27.38 -13.03
C LEU A 18 -0.26 -26.10 -12.45
N PRO A 19 -0.15 -25.86 -11.13
CA PRO A 19 -0.72 -24.67 -10.53
C PRO A 19 -0.11 -23.42 -11.15
N ARG A 20 -0.95 -22.44 -11.47
CA ARG A 20 -0.51 -21.12 -11.88
C ARG A 20 0.02 -20.41 -10.63
N VAL A 21 1.32 -20.16 -10.62
CA VAL A 21 2.01 -19.54 -9.49
C VAL A 21 2.37 -18.09 -9.82
N ALA A 22 1.88 -17.13 -9.03
CA ALA A 22 2.38 -15.77 -9.05
C ALA A 22 3.61 -15.64 -8.15
N GLN A 23 4.76 -15.21 -8.67
CA GLN A 23 5.90 -14.82 -7.85
C GLN A 23 5.94 -13.29 -7.75
N ILE A 24 5.83 -12.75 -6.54
CA ILE A 24 5.81 -11.29 -6.33
C ILE A 24 6.92 -10.84 -5.38
N VAL A 25 7.34 -9.58 -5.56
CA VAL A 25 8.19 -8.85 -4.61
C VAL A 25 7.39 -7.66 -4.09
N THR A 26 7.33 -7.49 -2.77
CA THR A 26 6.62 -6.38 -2.12
C THR A 26 7.59 -5.34 -1.56
N PHE A 27 7.15 -4.09 -1.56
CA PHE A 27 7.81 -2.93 -1.00
C PHE A 27 6.77 -2.18 -0.18
N ALA A 28 7.14 -1.73 1.01
CA ALA A 28 6.22 -1.11 1.93
C ALA A 28 6.85 0.09 2.63
N ASP A 29 5.98 1.04 2.97
CA ASP A 29 6.34 2.27 3.66
C ASP A 29 5.10 2.79 4.41
N GLU A 30 5.28 3.78 5.28
CA GLU A 30 4.20 4.47 5.98
C GLU A 30 4.30 5.99 5.99
N ILE A 31 3.12 6.62 6.08
CA ILE A 31 3.00 8.00 6.54
C ILE A 31 2.44 7.97 7.95
N LYS A 32 3.21 8.50 8.91
CA LYS A 32 2.81 8.62 10.31
C LYS A 32 1.74 9.73 10.49
N PRO A 33 0.85 9.60 11.48
CA PRO A 33 -0.04 10.70 11.87
C PRO A 33 0.77 11.96 12.22
N SER A 34 0.15 13.13 12.06
CA SER A 34 0.75 14.41 12.43
C SER A 34 -0.30 15.35 13.04
N ASP A 35 0.12 16.50 13.56
CA ASP A 35 -0.79 17.51 14.12
C ASP A 35 -1.86 18.00 13.11
N GLN A 36 -1.58 17.85 11.81
CA GLN A 36 -2.49 18.24 10.73
C GLN A 36 -3.40 17.08 10.27
N SER A 37 -3.12 15.84 10.66
CA SER A 37 -3.92 14.67 10.26
C SER A 37 -3.76 13.50 11.22
N PRO A 38 -4.85 12.97 11.78
CA PRO A 38 -4.80 11.76 12.61
C PRO A 38 -4.57 10.47 11.80
N TRP A 39 -4.52 10.57 10.46
CA TRP A 39 -4.44 9.41 9.59
C TRP A 39 -3.00 8.93 9.43
N ALA A 40 -2.77 7.67 9.79
CA ALA A 40 -1.61 6.91 9.35
C ALA A 40 -1.94 6.27 7.99
N TYR A 41 -1.01 6.28 7.02
CA TYR A 41 -1.16 5.54 5.77
C TYR A 41 -0.14 4.43 5.72
N MET A 42 -0.56 3.23 5.38
CA MET A 42 0.32 2.07 5.17
C MET A 42 0.18 1.65 3.71
N GLY A 43 1.27 1.75 2.97
CA GLY A 43 1.33 1.49 1.54
C GLY A 43 2.11 0.22 1.28
N ILE A 44 1.60 -0.61 0.38
CA ILE A 44 2.34 -1.75 -0.17
C ILE A 44 2.25 -1.65 -1.68
N VAL A 45 3.39 -1.68 -2.35
CA VAL A 45 3.51 -1.87 -3.80
C VAL A 45 4.13 -3.24 -4.04
N SER A 46 3.68 -3.94 -5.07
CA SER A 46 4.35 -5.15 -5.53
C SER A 46 4.43 -5.23 -7.04
N VAL A 47 5.45 -5.96 -7.47
CA VAL A 47 5.67 -6.28 -8.89
C VAL A 47 5.87 -7.78 -9.04
N PRO A 48 5.48 -8.38 -10.18
CA PRO A 48 5.88 -9.73 -10.52
C PRO A 48 7.41 -9.82 -10.52
N LYS A 49 7.97 -10.86 -9.90
CA LYS A 49 9.42 -11.07 -9.79
C LYS A 49 10.10 -11.07 -11.16
N SER A 50 9.45 -11.67 -12.16
CA SER A 50 9.93 -11.70 -13.54
C SER A 50 9.99 -10.32 -14.21
N GLN A 51 9.22 -9.35 -13.71
CA GLN A 51 9.15 -7.99 -14.25
C GLN A 51 9.87 -6.94 -13.39
N LEU A 52 10.57 -7.35 -12.33
CA LEU A 52 11.24 -6.44 -11.40
C LEU A 52 12.24 -5.51 -12.11
N THR A 53 13.01 -6.03 -13.07
CA THR A 53 13.96 -5.23 -13.86
C THR A 53 13.22 -4.22 -14.74
N THR A 54 12.16 -4.62 -15.42
CA THR A 54 11.31 -3.72 -16.23
C THR A 54 10.69 -2.61 -15.39
N ALA A 55 10.20 -2.97 -14.20
CA ALA A 55 9.64 -2.03 -13.24
C ALA A 55 10.66 -0.98 -12.81
N LEU A 56 11.88 -1.42 -12.46
CA LEU A 56 12.97 -0.54 -12.10
C LEU A 56 13.37 0.37 -13.28
N SER A 57 13.49 -0.17 -14.49
CA SER A 57 13.83 0.61 -15.68
C SER A 57 12.85 1.76 -15.91
N LYS A 58 11.54 1.55 -15.75
CA LYS A 58 10.54 2.63 -15.86
C LYS A 58 10.72 3.72 -14.80
N LEU A 59 11.08 3.36 -13.57
CA LEU A 59 11.38 4.36 -12.53
C LEU A 59 12.63 5.15 -12.86
N MET A 60 13.65 4.48 -13.41
CA MET A 60 14.90 5.11 -13.83
C MET A 60 14.74 5.99 -15.06
N GLU A 61 13.99 5.57 -16.08
CA GLU A 61 13.70 6.38 -17.27
C GLU A 61 13.08 7.73 -16.91
N ALA A 62 12.17 7.76 -15.92
CA ALA A 62 11.60 9.00 -15.42
C ALA A 62 12.64 9.91 -14.75
N ARG A 63 13.63 9.32 -14.06
CA ARG A 63 14.74 10.05 -13.45
C ARG A 63 15.68 10.61 -14.49
N GLU A 64 16.07 9.81 -15.48
CA GLU A 64 16.93 10.22 -16.59
C GLU A 64 16.29 11.35 -17.40
N ALA A 65 14.99 11.25 -17.71
CA ALA A 65 14.26 12.27 -18.46
C ALA A 65 14.26 13.64 -17.77
N GLU A 66 14.35 13.67 -16.45
CA GLU A 66 14.36 14.90 -15.65
C GLU A 66 15.74 15.21 -15.05
N GLN A 67 16.78 14.43 -15.39
CA GLN A 67 18.15 14.53 -14.84
C GLN A 67 18.17 14.56 -13.30
N TYR A 68 17.38 13.69 -12.66
CA TYR A 68 17.20 13.65 -11.21
C TYR A 68 17.60 12.30 -10.60
N HIS A 69 18.77 12.25 -9.96
CA HIS A 69 19.35 11.02 -9.42
C HIS A 69 19.43 11.01 -7.88
N HIS A 70 18.78 11.96 -7.20
CA HIS A 70 18.74 11.99 -5.74
C HIS A 70 17.51 11.27 -5.18
N GLU A 71 17.50 11.01 -3.88
CA GLU A 71 16.30 10.50 -3.19
C GLU A 71 15.06 11.32 -3.53
N LEU A 72 13.95 10.64 -3.83
CA LEU A 72 12.66 11.28 -4.05
C LEU A 72 11.75 10.99 -2.85
N SER A 73 11.32 12.03 -2.14
CA SER A 73 10.25 11.96 -1.15
C SER A 73 9.10 12.88 -1.53
N TRP A 74 7.87 12.51 -1.18
CA TRP A 74 6.68 13.34 -1.34
C TRP A 74 6.76 14.64 -0.54
N SER A 75 7.30 14.56 0.69
CA SER A 75 7.44 15.69 1.60
C SER A 75 8.27 16.83 0.96
N ASP A 76 9.25 16.44 0.16
CA ASP A 76 10.20 17.27 -0.56
C ASP A 76 9.67 17.92 -1.85
N ILE A 77 8.46 17.55 -2.31
CA ILE A 77 7.83 18.19 -3.46
C ILE A 77 7.20 19.51 -3.01
N ASP A 78 8.03 20.55 -2.97
CA ASP A 78 7.63 21.92 -2.66
C ASP A 78 7.34 22.75 -3.92
N LYS A 79 7.02 24.03 -3.74
CA LYS A 79 6.69 24.96 -4.85
C LYS A 79 7.83 25.22 -5.85
N ARG A 80 9.07 24.86 -5.52
CA ARG A 80 10.27 25.04 -6.37
C ARG A 80 10.77 23.71 -6.93
N ALA A 81 10.27 22.58 -6.43
CA ALA A 81 10.69 21.23 -6.80
C ALA A 81 10.05 20.72 -8.10
N LYS A 82 10.14 21.49 -9.20
CA LYS A 82 9.56 21.12 -10.51
C LYS A 82 10.09 19.78 -11.02
N THR A 83 11.40 19.55 -10.90
CA THR A 83 12.03 18.30 -11.31
C THR A 83 11.50 17.10 -10.51
N LYS A 84 11.47 17.20 -9.17
CA LYS A 84 10.90 16.14 -8.30
C LYS A 84 9.43 15.88 -8.64
N SER A 85 8.65 16.95 -8.86
CA SER A 85 7.26 16.88 -9.28
C SER A 85 7.07 16.12 -10.60
N ASN A 86 7.91 16.37 -11.60
CA ASN A 86 7.83 15.69 -12.89
C ASN A 86 8.17 14.20 -12.77
N VAL A 87 9.21 13.85 -12.00
CA VAL A 87 9.55 12.44 -11.73
C VAL A 87 8.38 11.74 -11.03
N ALA A 88 7.85 12.35 -9.97
CA ALA A 88 6.69 11.81 -9.24
C ALA A 88 5.46 11.65 -10.15
N GLN A 89 5.19 12.63 -11.03
CA GLN A 89 4.10 12.56 -12.00
C GLN A 89 4.26 11.36 -12.93
N ARG A 90 5.47 11.15 -13.49
CA ARG A 90 5.76 10.01 -14.37
C ARG A 90 5.63 8.68 -13.65
N TRP A 91 6.10 8.58 -12.41
CA TRP A 91 5.93 7.39 -11.57
C TRP A 91 4.46 7.09 -11.26
N LEU A 92 3.66 8.10 -10.92
CA LEU A 92 2.23 7.94 -10.70
C LEU A 92 1.47 7.59 -11.99
N HIS A 93 1.97 8.03 -13.14
CA HIS A 93 1.43 7.68 -14.45
C HIS A 93 1.63 6.19 -14.79
N THR A 94 2.80 5.61 -14.49
CA THR A 94 3.04 4.17 -14.73
C THR A 94 2.11 3.31 -13.88
N LEU A 95 1.84 3.70 -12.63
CA LEU A 95 0.89 3.01 -11.75
C LEU A 95 -0.54 2.97 -12.31
N THR A 96 -0.95 3.96 -13.11
CA THR A 96 -2.30 4.00 -13.71
C THR A 96 -2.40 3.35 -15.08
N HIS A 97 -1.31 3.27 -15.85
CA HIS A 97 -1.33 2.79 -17.24
C HIS A 97 -0.67 1.43 -17.44
N ASP A 98 0.31 1.05 -16.63
CA ASP A 98 1.00 -0.24 -16.71
C ASP A 98 0.35 -1.25 -15.75
N SER A 99 -0.92 -1.60 -16.00
CA SER A 99 -1.71 -2.44 -15.07
C SER A 99 -1.14 -3.84 -14.85
N ASP A 100 -0.36 -4.38 -15.77
CA ASP A 100 0.20 -5.73 -15.63
C ASP A 100 1.50 -5.75 -14.82
N LEU A 101 2.02 -4.56 -14.49
CA LEU A 101 3.31 -4.38 -13.83
C LEU A 101 3.16 -4.08 -12.34
N TRP A 102 2.20 -3.22 -11.99
CA TRP A 102 2.09 -2.67 -10.65
C TRP A 102 0.82 -3.11 -9.95
N GLN A 103 0.98 -3.67 -8.76
CA GLN A 103 -0.09 -3.88 -7.81
C GLN A 103 0.16 -3.05 -6.55
N PHE A 104 -0.87 -2.46 -5.95
CA PHE A 104 -0.72 -1.74 -4.69
C PHE A 104 -1.95 -1.84 -3.77
N SER A 105 -1.71 -1.71 -2.48
CA SER A 105 -2.75 -1.51 -1.48
C SER A 105 -2.37 -0.40 -0.51
N ILE A 106 -3.34 0.47 -0.23
CA ILE A 106 -3.21 1.53 0.77
C ILE A 106 -4.31 1.35 1.80
N LEU A 107 -3.91 1.21 3.06
CA LEU A 107 -4.81 1.25 4.20
C LEU A 107 -4.50 2.51 5.01
N ALA A 108 -5.47 3.41 5.08
CA ALA A 108 -5.39 4.58 5.94
C ALA A 108 -6.13 4.30 7.25
N VAL A 109 -5.47 4.57 8.39
CA VAL A 109 -5.96 4.31 9.74
C VAL A 109 -6.09 5.63 10.50
N ASP A 110 -7.30 5.96 10.94
CA ASP A 110 -7.57 7.11 11.80
C ASP A 110 -7.17 6.79 13.24
N SER A 111 -5.98 7.21 13.64
CA SER A 111 -5.42 6.94 14.97
C SER A 111 -6.25 7.56 16.10
N SER A 112 -7.01 8.62 15.81
CA SER A 112 -7.89 9.27 16.79
C SER A 112 -9.13 8.44 17.14
N LYS A 113 -9.48 7.44 16.32
CA LYS A 113 -10.64 6.57 16.50
C LYS A 113 -10.27 5.18 17.04
N LEU A 114 -8.99 4.92 17.31
CA LEU A 114 -8.53 3.66 17.85
C LEU A 114 -8.68 3.65 19.38
N CYS A 115 -9.21 2.55 19.92
CA CYS A 115 -9.14 2.28 21.36
C CYS A 115 -7.70 1.85 21.70
N GLN A 116 -6.90 2.76 22.24
CA GLN A 116 -5.47 2.56 22.45
C GLN A 116 -5.15 1.46 23.47
N ASP A 117 -6.03 1.25 24.46
CA ASP A 117 -5.85 0.24 25.51
C ASP A 117 -5.79 -1.20 24.96
N TRP A 118 -6.35 -1.43 23.77
CA TRP A 118 -6.26 -2.71 23.05
C TRP A 118 -4.91 -2.95 22.36
N PHE A 119 -4.01 -1.97 22.41
CA PHE A 119 -2.69 -2.03 21.81
C PHE A 119 -1.57 -2.00 22.87
N GLY A 120 -1.90 -2.10 24.16
CA GLY A 120 -0.94 -2.10 25.26
C GLY A 120 -1.15 -0.91 26.19
N THR A 121 -0.24 -0.72 27.14
CA THR A 121 -0.39 0.26 28.22
C THR A 121 0.48 1.51 28.04
N GLY A 122 1.59 1.39 27.32
CA GLY A 122 2.50 2.51 27.04
C GLY A 122 2.33 3.10 25.64
N LYS A 123 2.44 4.42 25.49
CA LYS A 123 2.29 5.11 24.17
C LYS A 123 3.16 4.53 23.06
N GLY A 124 4.43 4.22 23.36
CA GLY A 124 5.36 3.63 22.39
C GLY A 124 4.98 2.19 21.99
N GLU A 125 4.52 1.40 22.97
CA GLU A 125 4.01 0.05 22.74
C GLU A 125 2.72 0.08 21.91
N GLN A 126 1.77 0.96 22.25
CA GLN A 126 0.50 1.15 21.56
C GLN A 126 0.70 1.48 20.09
N ALA A 127 1.54 2.47 19.78
CA ALA A 127 1.87 2.83 18.40
C ALA A 127 2.46 1.63 17.62
N LYS A 128 3.40 0.92 18.22
CA LYS A 128 4.06 -0.24 17.63
C LYS A 128 3.11 -1.43 17.38
N ASN A 129 2.25 -1.73 18.35
CA ASN A 129 1.26 -2.81 18.27
C ASN A 129 0.16 -2.49 17.26
N ALA A 130 -0.32 -1.25 17.24
CA ALA A 130 -1.27 -0.78 16.24
C ALA A 130 -0.67 -0.91 14.84
N TYR A 131 0.53 -0.37 14.64
CA TYR A 131 1.24 -0.46 13.37
C TYR A 131 1.38 -1.91 12.88
N ARG A 132 1.93 -2.80 13.72
CA ARG A 132 2.06 -4.24 13.40
C ARG A 132 0.74 -4.88 12.98
N ARG A 133 -0.33 -4.61 13.71
CA ARG A 133 -1.65 -5.18 13.43
C ARG A 133 -2.16 -4.76 12.05
N PHE A 134 -2.08 -3.47 11.74
CA PHE A 134 -2.62 -2.91 10.50
C PHE A 134 -1.71 -3.18 9.30
N TYR A 135 -0.38 -3.12 9.45
CA TYR A 135 0.55 -3.54 8.42
C TYR A 135 0.30 -5.00 8.01
N ARG A 136 0.23 -5.91 8.99
CA ARG A 136 -0.09 -7.33 8.75
C ARG A 136 -1.44 -7.51 8.05
N ALA A 137 -2.47 -6.77 8.47
CA ALA A 137 -3.78 -6.83 7.85
C ALA A 137 -3.74 -6.35 6.39
N ASN A 138 -3.02 -5.26 6.12
CA ASN A 138 -2.84 -4.73 4.76
C ASN A 138 -2.02 -5.70 3.89
N LEU A 139 -0.95 -6.29 4.42
CA LEU A 139 -0.14 -7.27 3.70
C LEU A 139 -0.94 -8.52 3.34
N ALA A 140 -1.73 -9.06 4.27
CA ALA A 140 -2.59 -10.21 3.99
C ALA A 140 -3.62 -9.89 2.90
N HIS A 141 -4.25 -8.72 2.97
CA HIS A 141 -5.18 -8.26 1.93
C HIS A 141 -4.48 -8.10 0.58
N HIS A 142 -3.31 -7.44 0.55
CA HIS A 142 -2.51 -7.20 -0.65
C HIS A 142 -2.13 -8.50 -1.34
N VAL A 143 -1.55 -9.46 -0.61
CA VAL A 143 -1.16 -10.75 -1.18
C VAL A 143 -2.40 -11.53 -1.63
N GLY A 144 -3.50 -11.46 -0.89
CA GLY A 144 -4.77 -12.08 -1.28
C GLY A 144 -5.38 -11.50 -2.58
N MET A 145 -5.10 -10.23 -2.91
CA MET A 145 -5.50 -9.66 -4.19
C MET A 145 -4.77 -10.32 -5.37
N ALA A 146 -3.46 -10.58 -5.22
CA ALA A 146 -2.62 -11.21 -6.25
C ALA A 146 -3.08 -12.64 -6.58
N HIS A 147 -3.73 -13.30 -5.62
CA HIS A 147 -4.25 -14.67 -5.77
C HIS A 147 -5.45 -14.76 -6.72
N ARG A 148 -6.20 -13.68 -6.98
CA ARG A 148 -7.44 -13.77 -7.78
C ARG A 148 -7.25 -14.34 -9.19
N SER A 149 -6.05 -14.26 -9.75
CA SER A 149 -5.69 -14.77 -11.08
C SER A 149 -4.81 -16.03 -11.05
N HIS A 150 -4.45 -16.53 -9.86
CA HIS A 150 -3.45 -17.59 -9.68
C HIS A 150 -3.91 -18.63 -8.65
N ASP A 151 -3.39 -19.83 -8.75
CA ASP A 151 -3.76 -20.91 -7.82
C ASP A 151 -2.90 -20.80 -6.54
N GLU A 152 -1.67 -20.30 -6.66
CA GLU A 152 -0.78 -19.97 -5.55
C GLU A 152 -0.09 -18.61 -5.73
N VAL A 153 0.27 -17.97 -4.62
CA VAL A 153 1.13 -16.76 -4.60
C VAL A 153 2.38 -17.01 -3.78
N HIS A 154 3.54 -16.80 -4.38
CA HIS A 154 4.85 -16.92 -3.75
C HIS A 154 5.42 -15.53 -3.50
N LEU A 155 5.42 -15.12 -2.23
CA LEU A 155 6.07 -13.89 -1.79
C LEU A 155 7.57 -14.13 -1.76
N SER A 156 8.25 -13.66 -2.81
CA SER A 156 9.66 -13.96 -3.07
C SER A 156 10.61 -13.12 -2.24
N LYS A 157 10.26 -11.85 -2.03
CA LYS A 157 10.96 -10.90 -1.16
C LYS A 157 9.94 -9.91 -0.61
N CYS A 158 10.15 -9.46 0.62
CA CYS A 158 9.36 -8.41 1.24
C CYS A 158 10.30 -7.34 1.78
N PHE A 159 10.21 -6.14 1.23
CA PHE A 159 10.99 -4.99 1.65
C PHE A 159 10.10 -4.00 2.39
N HIS A 160 10.71 -3.29 3.33
CA HIS A 160 10.09 -2.24 4.10
C HIS A 160 11.10 -1.09 4.25
N ASP A 161 10.62 0.13 4.34
CA ASP A 161 11.50 1.26 4.67
C ASP A 161 12.13 1.11 6.06
N CYS A 162 13.35 1.62 6.23
CA CYS A 162 14.10 1.55 7.48
C CYS A 162 13.77 2.66 8.50
N GLU A 163 12.84 3.59 8.23
CA GLU A 163 12.61 4.73 9.11
C GLU A 163 11.82 4.41 10.40
N GLY A 164 12.56 4.24 11.50
CA GLY A 164 12.04 4.36 12.87
C GLY A 164 12.43 3.19 13.77
N ASN A 165 11.66 2.98 14.84
CA ASN A 165 11.92 1.93 15.83
C ASN A 165 11.37 0.55 15.41
N LEU A 166 10.95 0.37 14.15
CA LEU A 166 10.41 -0.91 13.66
C LEU A 166 11.51 -1.95 13.47
N GLU A 167 12.71 -1.55 13.05
CA GLU A 167 13.86 -2.45 12.97
C GLU A 167 14.29 -3.00 14.33
N ALA A 168 14.07 -2.20 15.38
CA ALA A 168 14.32 -2.58 16.76
C ALA A 168 13.22 -3.47 17.36
N ASP A 169 12.13 -3.74 16.62
CA ASP A 169 11.07 -4.63 17.05
C ASP A 169 11.38 -6.07 16.64
N GLU A 170 11.75 -6.89 17.62
CA GLU A 170 12.15 -8.29 17.47
C GLU A 170 11.17 -9.18 16.69
N LEU A 171 9.89 -8.79 16.63
CA LEU A 171 8.85 -9.56 15.96
C LEU A 171 8.47 -8.98 14.59
N PHE A 172 8.89 -7.76 14.25
CA PHE A 172 8.37 -7.12 13.04
C PHE A 172 8.87 -7.79 11.76
N ASP A 173 10.12 -8.24 11.74
CA ASP A 173 10.70 -8.82 10.54
C ASP A 173 10.07 -10.18 10.17
N THR A 174 9.58 -10.95 11.14
CA THR A 174 9.12 -12.34 10.95
C THR A 174 7.60 -12.47 11.04
N TYR A 175 7.00 -11.87 12.06
CA TYR A 175 5.60 -12.11 12.44
C TYR A 175 4.56 -11.72 11.37
N PRO A 176 4.70 -10.61 10.61
CA PRO A 176 3.77 -10.31 9.52
C PRO A 176 3.69 -11.43 8.48
N LEU A 177 4.84 -12.02 8.11
CA LEU A 177 4.92 -13.06 7.09
C LEU A 177 4.35 -14.40 7.58
N GLU A 178 4.63 -14.76 8.84
CA GLU A 178 4.08 -15.96 9.47
C GLU A 178 2.55 -15.91 9.49
N ARG A 179 1.98 -14.79 9.92
CA ARG A 179 0.53 -14.63 10.01
C ARG A 179 -0.16 -14.57 8.66
N VAL A 180 0.50 -14.04 7.63
CA VAL A 180 -0.02 -14.09 6.26
C VAL A 180 -0.11 -15.53 5.78
N LYS A 181 0.94 -16.33 6.00
CA LYS A 181 0.97 -17.76 5.67
C LYS A 181 -0.10 -18.56 6.42
N GLU A 182 -0.29 -18.30 7.71
CA GLU A 182 -1.34 -18.97 8.51
C GLU A 182 -2.75 -18.64 8.01
N ARG A 183 -2.98 -17.40 7.56
CA ARG A 183 -4.29 -16.93 7.13
C ARG A 183 -4.63 -17.33 5.70
N LEU A 184 -3.64 -17.46 4.82
CA LEU A 184 -3.82 -17.72 3.39
C LEU A 184 -3.07 -19.00 3.00
N LEU A 185 -3.79 -20.13 2.96
CA LEU A 185 -3.22 -21.45 2.65
C LEU A 185 -2.54 -21.53 1.27
N THR A 186 -2.95 -20.67 0.34
CA THR A 186 -2.41 -20.60 -1.03
C THR A 186 -1.19 -19.68 -1.15
N VAL A 187 -0.73 -19.10 -0.05
CA VAL A 187 0.42 -18.20 -0.01
C VAL A 187 1.65 -18.90 0.56
N LYS A 188 2.75 -18.84 -0.18
CA LYS A 188 4.06 -19.30 0.27
C LYS A 188 5.00 -18.11 0.42
N CYS A 189 5.49 -17.88 1.63
CA CYS A 189 6.56 -16.92 1.88
C CYS A 189 7.91 -17.62 1.66
N ILE A 190 8.55 -17.34 0.52
CA ILE A 190 9.86 -17.91 0.19
C ILE A 190 10.93 -17.22 1.06
N GLU A 191 10.81 -15.90 1.18
CA GLU A 191 11.56 -15.13 2.16
C GLU A 191 10.91 -15.28 3.54
N LYS A 192 11.73 -15.45 4.57
CA LYS A 192 11.26 -15.65 5.94
C LYS A 192 11.18 -14.35 6.74
N ARG A 193 11.81 -13.28 6.24
CA ARG A 193 11.91 -11.99 6.91
C ARG A 193 11.60 -10.82 6.00
N VAL A 194 10.94 -9.81 6.56
CA VAL A 194 10.89 -8.47 5.99
C VAL A 194 12.30 -7.89 6.06
N ARG A 195 12.79 -7.40 4.92
CA ARG A 195 14.09 -6.74 4.82
C ARG A 195 13.89 -5.24 4.89
N PHE A 196 14.50 -4.60 5.86
CA PHE A 196 14.50 -3.15 5.92
C PHE A 196 15.51 -2.58 4.94
N VAL A 197 15.16 -1.45 4.32
CA VAL A 197 15.90 -0.81 3.24
C VAL A 197 15.88 0.69 3.47
N ASN A 198 17.04 1.33 3.32
CA ASN A 198 17.10 2.78 3.32
C ASN A 198 16.46 3.34 2.04
N SER A 199 15.48 4.24 2.20
CA SER A 199 14.83 4.93 1.08
C SER A 199 15.84 5.66 0.20
N ASP A 200 16.93 6.20 0.74
CA ASP A 200 18.01 6.81 -0.03
C ASP A 200 18.90 5.72 -0.66
N HIS A 201 18.69 5.50 -1.97
CA HIS A 201 19.44 4.52 -2.76
C HIS A 201 20.95 4.79 -2.82
N ALA A 202 21.42 6.00 -2.50
CA ALA A 202 22.85 6.31 -2.39
C ALA A 202 23.43 5.87 -1.03
N LYS A 203 22.59 5.71 -0.01
CA LYS A 203 22.98 5.28 1.35
C LYS A 203 22.67 3.81 1.64
N GLU A 204 21.87 3.14 0.80
CA GLU A 204 21.54 1.72 0.92
C GLU A 204 22.63 0.82 0.30
N PRO A 205 23.42 0.08 1.11
CA PRO A 205 24.54 -0.70 0.58
C PRO A 205 24.13 -2.09 0.05
N VAL A 206 23.05 -2.69 0.54
CA VAL A 206 22.70 -4.09 0.27
C VAL A 206 21.67 -4.20 -0.85
N HIS A 207 20.67 -3.31 -0.83
CA HIS A 207 19.51 -3.37 -1.73
C HIS A 207 19.16 -2.02 -2.37
N PRO A 208 20.11 -1.28 -2.99
CA PRO A 208 19.86 0.08 -3.50
C PRO A 208 18.75 0.16 -4.54
N LYS A 209 18.53 -0.93 -5.28
CA LYS A 209 17.41 -1.02 -6.24
C LYS A 209 16.04 -1.02 -5.55
N ALA A 210 15.93 -1.59 -4.35
CA ALA A 210 14.68 -1.64 -3.59
C ALA A 210 14.29 -0.25 -3.09
N SER A 211 15.26 0.60 -2.76
CA SER A 211 15.07 1.99 -2.33
C SER A 211 14.23 2.81 -3.32
N HIS A 212 14.38 2.60 -4.63
CA HIS A 212 13.53 3.30 -5.62
C HIS A 212 12.04 2.91 -5.52
N PHE A 213 11.74 1.67 -5.16
CA PHE A 213 10.37 1.21 -4.95
C PHE A 213 9.80 1.66 -3.59
N ILE A 214 10.66 1.78 -2.58
CA ILE A 214 10.28 2.41 -1.30
C ILE A 214 9.88 3.87 -1.54
N GLN A 215 10.70 4.63 -2.25
CA GLN A 215 10.37 6.01 -2.66
C GLN A 215 9.07 6.09 -3.49
N LEU A 216 8.80 5.08 -4.35
CA LEU A 216 7.52 4.99 -5.06
C LEU A 216 6.33 4.79 -4.10
N CYS A 217 6.51 4.03 -3.01
CA CYS A 217 5.49 3.88 -1.97
C CYS A 217 5.22 5.21 -1.28
N ASP A 218 6.25 5.95 -0.86
CA ASP A 218 6.12 7.30 -0.28
C ASP A 218 5.35 8.23 -1.23
N VAL A 219 5.80 8.32 -2.49
CA VAL A 219 5.14 9.17 -3.51
C VAL A 219 3.68 8.78 -3.72
N LEU A 220 3.37 7.49 -3.82
CA LEU A 220 2.01 7.00 -3.99
C LEU A 220 1.12 7.34 -2.79
N MET A 221 1.57 7.03 -1.57
CA MET A 221 0.82 7.32 -0.36
C MET A 221 0.64 8.83 -0.16
N GLY A 222 1.70 9.61 -0.38
CA GLY A 222 1.71 11.06 -0.27
C GLY A 222 0.74 11.69 -1.26
N ALA A 223 0.71 11.19 -2.50
CA ALA A 223 -0.25 11.58 -3.52
C ALA A 223 -1.69 11.26 -3.11
N VAL A 224 -1.97 10.04 -2.64
CA VAL A 224 -3.31 9.65 -2.16
C VAL A 224 -3.75 10.50 -0.97
N ARG A 225 -2.89 10.67 0.04
CA ARG A 225 -3.14 11.56 1.18
C ARG A 225 -3.43 12.98 0.70
N PHE A 226 -2.67 13.48 -0.27
CA PHE A 226 -2.88 14.82 -0.82
C PHE A 226 -4.24 14.98 -1.50
N VAL A 227 -4.73 13.97 -2.24
CA VAL A 227 -6.09 14.02 -2.82
C VAL A 227 -7.17 14.16 -1.74
N HIS A 228 -7.01 13.44 -0.62
CA HIS A 228 -8.02 13.45 0.45
C HIS A 228 -7.89 14.61 1.43
N GLU A 229 -6.68 15.09 1.70
CA GLU A 229 -6.41 16.03 2.80
C GLU A 229 -5.88 17.38 2.33
N GLU A 230 -5.29 17.43 1.14
CA GLU A 230 -4.71 18.63 0.52
C GLU A 230 -3.64 19.34 1.38
N ILE A 231 -3.02 18.60 2.30
CA ILE A 231 -1.99 19.11 3.21
C ILE A 231 -0.72 19.49 2.42
N GLY A 232 -0.19 20.67 2.74
CA GLY A 232 0.99 21.24 2.06
C GLY A 232 0.75 21.53 0.59
N SER A 233 -0.48 21.91 0.22
CA SER A 233 -0.86 22.32 -1.13
C SER A 233 0.11 23.31 -1.75
N ASN A 234 0.66 22.93 -2.91
CA ASN A 234 1.46 23.79 -3.75
C ASN A 234 1.27 23.38 -5.23
N PRO A 235 1.65 24.23 -6.20
CA PRO A 235 1.47 23.92 -7.63
C PRO A 235 2.13 22.62 -8.07
N CYS A 236 3.34 22.33 -7.59
CA CYS A 236 4.06 21.11 -7.93
C CYS A 236 3.32 19.84 -7.46
N ARG A 237 2.85 19.77 -6.21
CA ARG A 237 2.05 18.62 -5.75
C ARG A 237 0.74 18.45 -6.52
N ARG A 238 0.08 19.56 -6.89
CA ARG A 238 -1.13 19.54 -7.73
C ARG A 238 -0.85 19.00 -9.13
N GLU A 239 0.29 19.34 -9.72
CA GLU A 239 0.71 18.79 -11.01
C GLU A 239 1.10 17.30 -10.90
N ALA A 240 1.90 16.96 -9.89
CA ALA A 240 2.37 15.60 -9.65
C ALA A 240 1.22 14.60 -9.49
N VAL A 241 0.16 14.97 -8.77
CA VAL A 241 -0.96 14.06 -8.45
C VAL A 241 -1.92 13.81 -9.62
N LYS A 242 -1.93 14.64 -10.67
CA LYS A 242 -2.91 14.56 -11.77
C LYS A 242 -3.11 13.14 -12.34
N PRO A 243 -2.07 12.34 -12.60
CA PRO A 243 -2.24 11.03 -13.21
C PRO A 243 -3.00 10.03 -12.32
N ILE A 244 -2.86 10.13 -10.99
CA ILE A 244 -3.44 9.15 -10.05
C ILE A 244 -4.85 9.54 -9.60
N VAL A 245 -5.23 10.81 -9.66
CA VAL A 245 -6.55 11.32 -9.21
C VAL A 245 -7.73 10.48 -9.73
N PRO A 246 -7.86 10.18 -11.03
CA PRO A 246 -8.99 9.39 -11.53
C PRO A 246 -9.06 7.97 -10.97
N LEU A 247 -7.89 7.37 -10.67
CA LEU A 247 -7.83 6.05 -10.04
C LEU A 247 -8.21 6.14 -8.56
N VAL A 248 -7.73 7.15 -7.83
CA VAL A 248 -8.12 7.37 -6.43
C VAL A 248 -9.64 7.58 -6.30
N GLU A 249 -10.22 8.43 -7.15
CA GLU A 249 -11.67 8.65 -7.17
C GLU A 249 -12.43 7.34 -7.41
N ARG A 250 -11.95 6.50 -8.34
CA ARG A 250 -12.54 5.19 -8.62
C ARG A 250 -12.45 4.25 -7.42
N LEU A 251 -11.29 4.14 -6.79
CA LEU A 251 -11.04 3.24 -5.66
C LEU A 251 -11.80 3.67 -4.41
N ASN A 252 -12.03 4.98 -4.26
CA ASN A 252 -12.79 5.57 -3.16
C ASN A 252 -14.32 5.52 -3.37
N ASP A 253 -14.81 5.16 -4.55
CA ASP A 253 -16.24 5.09 -4.83
C ASP A 253 -16.83 3.69 -4.47
N PRO A 254 -17.75 3.60 -3.49
CA PRO A 254 -18.35 2.33 -3.07
C PRO A 254 -19.05 1.57 -4.19
N LYS A 255 -19.57 2.25 -5.21
CA LYS A 255 -20.31 1.65 -6.33
C LYS A 255 -19.39 1.20 -7.45
N ARG A 256 -18.20 1.80 -7.61
CA ARG A 256 -17.32 1.56 -8.77
C ARG A 256 -16.00 0.85 -8.45
N HIS A 257 -15.57 0.76 -7.19
CA HIS A 257 -14.30 0.14 -6.79
C HIS A 257 -14.17 -1.38 -7.09
N ARG A 258 -15.27 -2.04 -7.49
CA ARG A 258 -15.28 -3.46 -7.89
C ARG A 258 -15.56 -3.66 -9.37
N ASN A 259 -15.59 -2.59 -10.16
CA ASN A 259 -15.88 -2.68 -11.58
C ASN A 259 -14.69 -3.28 -12.34
N VAL A 260 -14.82 -4.56 -12.70
CA VAL A 260 -13.83 -5.33 -13.48
C VAL A 260 -13.60 -4.76 -14.88
N ASN A 261 -14.60 -4.07 -15.46
CA ASN A 261 -14.54 -3.46 -16.79
C ASN A 261 -13.98 -2.03 -16.76
N SER A 262 -13.35 -1.61 -15.67
CA SER A 262 -12.73 -0.30 -15.57
C SER A 262 -11.49 -0.22 -16.47
N ARG A 263 -11.33 0.91 -17.19
CA ARG A 263 -10.12 1.21 -17.98
C ARG A 263 -8.80 1.13 -17.21
N PHE A 264 -8.84 1.19 -15.88
CA PHE A 264 -7.65 1.12 -15.02
C PHE A 264 -7.25 -0.31 -14.62
N ALA A 265 -8.05 -1.32 -15.01
CA ALA A 265 -7.88 -2.73 -14.65
C ALA A 265 -7.50 -2.91 -13.16
N HIS A 266 -8.22 -2.19 -12.27
CA HIS A 266 -7.82 -2.01 -10.88
C HIS A 266 -8.27 -3.17 -9.96
N VAL A 267 -9.29 -3.93 -10.37
CA VAL A 267 -9.82 -5.03 -9.54
C VAL A 267 -8.77 -6.14 -9.44
N GLY A 268 -8.39 -6.50 -8.21
CA GLY A 268 -7.30 -7.45 -7.95
C GLY A 268 -5.90 -6.84 -8.06
N ARG A 269 -5.79 -5.56 -8.41
CA ARG A 269 -4.52 -4.85 -8.62
C ARG A 269 -4.30 -3.67 -7.69
N ALA A 270 -5.34 -2.87 -7.45
CA ALA A 270 -5.24 -1.66 -6.67
C ALA A 270 -6.34 -1.62 -5.61
N SER A 271 -5.97 -1.25 -4.39
CA SER A 271 -6.90 -1.13 -3.28
C SER A 271 -6.63 0.11 -2.45
N LEU A 272 -7.69 0.81 -2.10
CA LEU A 272 -7.70 1.91 -1.15
C LEU A 272 -8.80 1.63 -0.12
N GLY A 273 -8.47 1.79 1.15
CA GLY A 273 -9.43 1.62 2.25
C GLY A 273 -9.10 2.54 3.43
N PHE A 274 -10.14 2.92 4.15
CA PHE A 274 -10.07 3.76 5.34
C PHE A 274 -10.62 2.99 6.53
N PHE A 275 -9.97 3.09 7.68
CA PHE A 275 -10.39 2.42 8.91
C PHE A 275 -10.19 3.33 10.13
N PRO A 276 -11.05 3.24 11.15
CA PRO A 276 -12.34 2.56 11.18
C PRO A 276 -13.47 3.42 10.60
N SER A 277 -14.55 2.77 10.11
CA SER A 277 -15.81 3.45 9.77
C SER A 277 -16.48 4.09 10.99
N ARG A 278 -16.32 3.47 12.17
CA ARG A 278 -16.86 3.91 13.45
C ARG A 278 -15.85 3.66 14.58
N ALA A 279 -15.62 4.66 15.43
CA ALA A 279 -14.85 4.46 16.65
C ALA A 279 -15.59 3.50 17.59
N LEU A 280 -14.86 2.59 18.23
CA LEU A 280 -15.38 1.66 19.23
C LEU A 280 -14.72 1.93 20.57
N ASN A 281 -15.49 1.84 21.65
CA ASN A 281 -14.93 1.81 23.00
C ASN A 281 -14.42 0.39 23.37
N ALA A 282 -13.86 0.23 24.57
CA ALA A 282 -13.26 -1.03 25.00
C ALA A 282 -14.29 -2.18 25.11
N GLU A 283 -15.49 -1.90 25.63
CA GLU A 283 -16.58 -2.87 25.78
C GLU A 283 -17.12 -3.31 24.41
N GLU A 284 -17.33 -2.37 23.50
CA GLU A 284 -17.76 -2.64 22.12
C GLU A 284 -16.73 -3.46 21.32
N LEU A 285 -15.45 -3.40 21.68
CA LEU A 285 -14.42 -4.23 21.06
C LEU A 285 -14.47 -5.68 21.56
N GLU A 286 -15.06 -5.95 22.72
CA GLU A 286 -15.29 -7.32 23.20
C GLU A 286 -16.46 -7.97 22.44
N ASP A 287 -17.48 -7.19 22.08
CA ASP A 287 -18.64 -7.65 21.31
C ASP A 287 -18.32 -7.89 19.82
N PRO A 288 -18.43 -9.14 19.31
CA PRO A 288 -18.25 -9.43 17.89
C PRO A 288 -19.18 -8.66 16.95
N LEU A 289 -20.42 -8.36 17.37
CA LEU A 289 -21.39 -7.65 16.54
C LEU A 289 -21.02 -6.16 16.43
N ALA A 290 -20.69 -5.51 17.54
CA ALA A 290 -20.19 -4.15 17.53
C ALA A 290 -18.88 -4.02 16.73
N ARG A 291 -17.96 -4.99 16.84
CA ARG A 291 -16.77 -5.06 15.98
C ARG A 291 -17.11 -5.13 14.49
N ALA A 292 -18.14 -5.90 14.11
CA ALA A 292 -18.56 -6.02 12.71
C ALA A 292 -19.09 -4.69 12.13
N ASN A 293 -19.44 -3.71 12.96
CA ASN A 293 -19.87 -2.37 12.53
C ASN A 293 -18.72 -1.37 12.38
N SER A 294 -17.49 -1.73 12.78
CA SER A 294 -16.28 -0.94 12.59
C SER A 294 -15.41 -1.60 11.52
N THR A 295 -15.60 -1.19 10.27
CA THR A 295 -15.03 -1.87 9.10
C THR A 295 -14.17 -0.93 8.27
N ILE A 296 -13.51 -1.50 7.26
CA ILE A 296 -12.85 -0.74 6.21
C ILE A 296 -13.93 -0.13 5.31
N PHE A 297 -13.94 1.19 5.20
CA PHE A 297 -14.87 1.93 4.36
C PHE A 297 -14.15 2.57 3.16
N ARG A 298 -14.98 3.05 2.24
CA ARG A 298 -14.67 3.81 1.03
C ARG A 298 -15.77 4.87 0.93
N ASP A 299 -15.46 6.05 0.42
CA ASP A 299 -16.29 7.28 0.39
C ASP A 299 -15.73 8.45 1.21
N ARG A 300 -14.46 8.37 1.63
CA ARG A 300 -13.82 9.50 2.32
C ARG A 300 -13.75 10.73 1.41
N PRO A 301 -14.03 11.94 1.89
CA PRO A 301 -13.98 13.15 1.06
C PRO A 301 -12.65 13.31 0.30
N LEU A 302 -12.76 13.77 -0.95
CA LEU A 302 -11.63 14.07 -1.84
C LEU A 302 -11.43 15.59 -1.87
N LYS A 303 -10.83 16.17 -0.82
CA LYS A 303 -10.74 17.65 -0.63
C LYS A 303 -10.16 18.37 -1.85
N LEU A 304 -9.19 17.77 -2.53
CA LEU A 304 -8.61 18.33 -3.75
C LEU A 304 -9.67 18.60 -4.83
N LEU A 305 -10.64 17.69 -5.00
CA LEU A 305 -11.70 17.80 -6.00
C LEU A 305 -12.82 18.74 -5.55
N THR A 306 -13.19 18.72 -4.27
CA THR A 306 -14.22 19.59 -3.71
C THR A 306 -13.85 21.08 -3.86
N ARG A 307 -12.59 21.44 -3.60
CA ARG A 307 -12.10 22.81 -3.82
C ARG A 307 -12.03 23.19 -5.29
N SER A 308 -11.59 22.28 -6.17
CA SER A 308 -11.55 22.55 -7.62
C SER A 308 -12.94 22.79 -8.22
N ALA A 309 -13.99 22.23 -7.63
CA ALA A 309 -15.38 22.44 -8.04
C ALA A 309 -16.02 23.72 -7.48
N GLY A 310 -15.27 24.55 -6.72
CA GLY A 310 -15.80 25.76 -6.10
C GLY A 310 -16.83 25.50 -4.99
N GLN A 311 -16.94 24.26 -4.52
CA GLN A 311 -17.77 23.91 -3.38
C GLN A 311 -16.94 24.11 -2.11
N GLU A 312 -17.02 25.28 -1.48
CA GLU A 312 -16.57 25.39 -0.10
C GLU A 312 -17.48 24.51 0.76
N VAL A 313 -16.88 23.56 1.48
CA VAL A 313 -17.59 22.73 2.45
C VAL A 313 -18.09 23.67 3.54
N LEU A 314 -19.39 24.00 3.49
CA LEU A 314 -20.10 24.60 4.62
C LEU A 314 -20.04 23.59 5.76
N PHE A 315 -19.16 23.86 6.73
CA PHE A 315 -19.22 23.28 8.07
C PHE A 315 -20.22 24.08 8.90
#